data_AF-A0A0L0F5A6-F1
#
_entry.id   AF-A0A0L0F5A6-F1
#
_cell.length_a   1.000
_cell.length_b   1.000
_cell.length_c   1.000
_cell.angle_alpha   90.00
_cell.angle_beta   90.00
_cell.angle_gamma   90.00
#
_symmetry.space_group_name_H-M   'P 1'
#
loop_
_entity.id
_entity.type
_entity.pdbx_description
1 polymer ?
#
loop_
_entity_poly.entity_id
_entity_poly.type
_entity_poly.pdbx_seq_one_letter_code
_entity_poly.pdbx_strand_id
1 'polypeptide(L)' 'MIVISDATCQRIGHWFITRPLDVVAVKGKLTAVKIHELVSHIDIATQQIVSEHVV' A
#
# COMPACT_ATOMS: atom_id res chain seq x y z
N MET A 1 -8.33 2.07 7.35
CA MET A 1 -6.88 1.86 7.18
C MET A 1 -6.63 0.50 6.56
N ILE A 2 -6.07 0.44 5.34
CA ILE A 2 -5.75 -0.81 4.65
C ILE A 2 -4.23 -0.98 4.63
N VAL A 3 -3.72 -2.14 5.05
CA VAL A 3 -2.29 -2.47 5.07
C VAL A 3 -2.01 -3.57 4.04
N ILE A 4 -0.98 -3.37 3.23
CA ILE A 4 -0.57 -4.28 2.17
C ILE A 4 0.90 -4.69 2.31
N SER A 5 1.26 -5.85 1.78
CA SER A 5 2.66 -6.27 1.71
C SER A 5 3.43 -5.53 0.63
N ASP A 6 4.76 -5.47 0.75
CA ASP A 6 5.65 -4.91 -0.28
C ASP A 6 5.46 -5.59 -1.65
N ALA A 7 5.26 -6.91 -1.67
CA ALA A 7 4.96 -7.64 -2.89
C ALA A 7 3.63 -7.20 -3.53
N THR A 8 2.62 -6.90 -2.72
CA THR A 8 1.34 -6.34 -3.20
C THR A 8 1.55 -4.93 -3.72
N CYS A 9 2.31 -4.10 -3.02
CA CYS A 9 2.64 -2.73 -3.40
C CYS A 9 3.33 -2.68 -4.78
N GLN A 10 4.27 -3.59 -5.04
CA GLN A 10 4.93 -3.69 -6.34
C GLN A 10 3.99 -4.12 -7.47
N ARG A 11 2.98 -4.96 -7.18
CA ARG A 11 2.01 -5.44 -8.18
C ARG A 11 0.97 -4.39 -8.56
N ILE A 12 0.52 -3.58 -7.60
CA ILE A 12 -0.43 -2.50 -7.87
C ILE A 12 0.25 -1.27 -8.50
N GLY A 13 1.58 -1.19 -8.43
CA GLY A 13 2.38 -0.19 -9.12
C GLY A 13 2.03 1.23 -8.72
N HIS A 14 2.10 2.16 -9.69
CA HIS A 14 1.88 3.59 -9.49
C HIS A 14 0.40 4.01 -9.40
N TRP A 15 -0.51 3.05 -9.27
CA TRP A 15 -1.96 3.32 -9.27
C TRP A 15 -2.43 3.74 -7.87
N PHE A 16 -1.60 3.54 -6.86
CA PHE A 16 -1.89 3.83 -5.48
C PHE A 16 -0.74 4.55 -4.80
N ILE A 17 -1.08 5.48 -3.93
CA ILE A 17 -0.14 6.10 -3.02
C ILE A 17 -0.10 5.24 -1.78
N THR A 18 1.10 4.78 -1.44
CA THR A 18 1.36 3.97 -0.26
C THR A 18 2.37 4.65 0.63
N ARG A 19 2.28 4.39 1.94
CA ARG A 19 3.26 4.85 2.93
C ARG A 19 3.91 3.63 3.58
N PRO A 20 5.25 3.53 3.64
CA PRO A 20 5.91 2.46 4.37
C PRO A 20 5.58 2.58 5.87
N LEU A 21 5.25 1.45 6.50
CA LEU A 21 4.98 1.39 7.94
C LEU A 21 6.15 0.77 8.70
N ASP A 22 6.30 -0.55 8.60
CA ASP A 22 7.33 -1.29 9.32
C ASP A 22 7.65 -2.63 8.65
N VAL A 23 8.63 -3.35 9.20
CA VAL A 23 9.01 -4.71 8.84
C VAL A 23 8.44 -5.67 9.89
N VAL A 24 7.49 -6.52 9.50
CA VAL A 24 6.81 -7.44 10.42
C VAL A 24 7.25 -8.88 10.20
N ALA A 25 7.60 -9.58 11.28
CA ALA A 25 7.79 -11.02 11.24
C ALA A 25 6.44 -11.73 11.19
N VAL A 26 6.19 -12.50 10.13
CA VAL A 26 4.94 -13.27 9.99
C VAL A 26 5.15 -14.68 10.53
N LYS A 27 4.32 -15.10 11.49
CA LYS A 27 4.38 -16.46 12.06
C LYS A 27 4.30 -17.51 10.95
N GLY A 28 5.30 -18.39 10.88
CA GLY A 28 5.40 -19.42 9.84
C GLY A 28 6.14 -18.99 8.56
N LYS A 29 6.60 -17.73 8.48
CA LYS A 29 7.59 -17.30 7.48
C LYS A 29 8.96 -17.13 8.14
N LEU A 30 9.98 -17.64 7.46
CA LEU A 30 11.39 -17.46 7.86
C LEU A 30 11.87 -16.02 7.65
N THR A 31 11.19 -15.24 6.80
CA THR A 31 11.59 -13.88 6.44
C THR A 31 10.54 -12.86 6.90
N ALA A 32 11.03 -11.74 7.44
CA ALA A 32 10.19 -10.61 7.75
C ALA A 32 9.69 -9.92 6.48
N VAL A 33 8.49 -9.36 6.54
CA VAL A 33 7.78 -8.77 5.41
C VAL A 33 7.64 -7.28 5.65
N LYS A 34 8.09 -6.47 4.69
CA LYS A 34 7.80 -5.03 4.66
C LYS A 34 6.33 -4.82 4.36
N ILE A 35 5.69 -3.94 5.13
CA ILE A 35 4.28 -3.57 4.94
C ILE A 35 4.15 -2.07 4.67
N HIS A 36 3.12 -1.74 3.91
CA HIS A 36 2.77 -0.38 3.54
C HIS A 36 1.29 -0.11 3.85
N GLU A 37 0.99 1.10 4.30
CA GLU A 37 -0.35 1.63 4.39
C GLU A 37 -0.80 2.10 3.00
N LEU A 38 -2.01 1.71 2.58
CA LEU A 38 -2.65 2.28 1.40
C LEU A 38 -3.29 3.62 1.78
N VAL A 39 -2.81 4.71 1.17
CA VAL A 39 -3.22 6.08 1.50
C VAL A 39 -4.32 6.58 0.55
N SER A 40 -4.14 6.36 -0.75
CA SER A 40 -5.02 6.91 -1.79
C SER A 40 -4.82 6.16 -3.10
N HIS A 41 -5.73 6.34 -4.06
CA HIS A 41 -5.58 5.87 -5.43
C HIS A 41 -5.42 7.06 -6.39
N ILE A 42 -4.69 6.84 -7.48
CA ILE A 42 -4.51 7.82 -8.55
C ILE A 42 -5.48 7.45 -9.67
N ASP A 43 -6.42 8.35 -9.97
CA ASP A 43 -7.29 8.17 -11.13
C ASP A 43 -6.54 8.60 -12.40
N ILE A 44 -6.24 7.62 -13.25
CA ILE A 44 -5.49 7.80 -14.51
C ILE A 44 -6.28 8.67 -15.50
N ALA A 45 -7.61 8.76 -15.39
CA ALA A 45 -8.42 9.60 -16.26
C ALA A 45 -8.11 11.11 -16.09
N THR A 46 -7.58 11.51 -14.92
CA THR A 46 -7.37 12.93 -14.57
C THR A 46 -5.99 13.24 -13.99
N GLN A 47 -5.14 12.23 -13.75
CA GLN A 47 -3.89 12.36 -12.98
C GLN A 47 -4.09 13.06 -11.62
N GLN A 48 -5.32 13.03 -11.08
CA GLN A 48 -5.65 13.65 -9.81
C GLN A 48 -5.56 12.60 -8.70
N ILE A 49 -4.92 12.98 -7.58
CA ILE A 49 -4.87 12.15 -6.38
C ILE A 49 -6.27 12.18 -5.75
N VAL A 50 -6.96 11.05 -5.73
CA VAL A 50 -8.28 10.91 -5.12
C VAL A 50 -8.08 10.34 -3.72
N SER A 51 -8.02 11.22 -2.73
CA SER A 51 -7.91 10.78 -1.33
C SER A 51 -9.27 10.28 -0.84
N GLU A 52 -9.35 9.00 -0.46
CA GLU A 52 -10.49 8.46 0.26
C GLU A 52 -10.45 8.96 1.72
N HIS A 53 -10.89 10.20 1.93
CA HIS A 53 -11.45 10.60 3.23
C HIS A 53 -12.98 10.54 3.11
N VAL A 54 -13.48 9.31 2.97
CA VAL A 54 -14.90 9.02 3.16
C VAL A 54 -15.04 8.55 4.61
N VAL A 55 -15.30 9.54 5.48
CA VAL A 55 -15.72 9.48 6.90
C VAL A 55 -14.79 8.74 7.86
#